data_AF-A0A3A2ZFH6-F1
#
_entry.id   AF-A0A3A2ZFH6-F1
#
_cell.length_a   1.000
_cell.length_b   1.000
_cell.length_c   1.000
_cell.angle_alpha   90.00
_cell.angle_beta   90.00
_cell.angle_gamma   90.00
#
_symmetry.space_group_name_H-M   'P 1'
#
loop_
_entity.id
_entity.type
_entity.pdbx_description
1 polymer ?
#
loop_
_entity_poly.entity_id
_entity_poly.type
_entity_poly.pdbx_seq_one_letter_code
_entity_poly.pdbx_strand_id
1 'polypeptide(L)' 'MDVNTVSHFWTVKEFLPGMIQKDHGHIITVASLASFVGVGQITDYSCSKAAALAFHEGLTQEIRHWYRSKKIRT' A
#
# COMPACT_ATOMS: atom_id res chain seq x y z
N MET A 1 -5.57 -10.60 9.22
CA MET A 1 -5.13 -9.21 8.94
C MET A 1 -3.62 -9.11 8.78
N ASP A 2 -2.81 -9.87 9.53
CA ASP A 2 -1.34 -9.74 9.54
C ASP A 2 -0.70 -9.86 8.15
N VAL A 3 -1.13 -10.84 7.36
CA VAL A 3 -0.55 -11.09 6.03
C VAL A 3 -1.04 -10.07 5.01
N ASN A 4 -2.35 -9.90 4.83
CA ASN A 4 -2.87 -9.06 3.73
C ASN A 4 -2.85 -7.55 4.02
N THR A 5 -2.65 -7.16 5.27
CA THR A 5 -2.66 -5.75 5.69
C THR A 5 -1.30 -5.37 6.28
N VAL A 6 -0.88 -6.03 7.35
CA VAL A 6 0.30 -5.57 8.11
C VAL A 6 1.61 -5.78 7.32
N SER A 7 1.70 -6.82 6.51
CA SER A 7 2.88 -7.07 5.65
C SER A 7 3.25 -5.88 4.75
N HIS A 8 2.27 -5.10 4.30
CA HIS A 8 2.50 -3.97 3.41
C HIS A 8 3.29 -2.87 4.14
N PHE A 9 2.93 -2.60 5.39
CA PHE A 9 3.65 -1.67 6.25
C PHE A 9 5.07 -2.14 6.53
N TRP A 10 5.27 -3.43 6.84
CA TRP A 10 6.61 -3.98 7.08
C TRP A 10 7.50 -3.88 5.85
N THR A 11 6.96 -4.23 4.67
CA THR A 11 7.70 -4.19 3.41
C THR A 11 8.11 -2.75 3.08
N VAL A 12 7.18 -1.80 3.18
CA VAL A 12 7.48 -0.39 2.90
C VAL A 12 8.43 0.19 3.93
N LYS A 13 8.29 -0.15 5.21
CA LYS A 13 9.22 0.29 6.25
C LYS A 13 10.66 -0.12 5.96
N GLU A 14 10.87 -1.32 5.42
CA GLU A 14 12.19 -1.83 5.08
C GLU A 14 12.77 -1.17 3.82
N PHE A 15 12.00 -1.10 2.73
CA PHE A 15 12.56 -0.74 1.42
C PHE A 15 12.39 0.74 1.04
N LEU A 16 11.37 1.43 1.55
CA LEU A 16 11.07 2.81 1.16
C LEU A 16 12.21 3.79 1.46
N PRO A 17 12.91 3.74 2.61
CA PRO A 17 14.01 4.67 2.89
C PRO A 17 15.09 4.63 1.81
N GLY A 18 15.44 3.43 1.32
CA GLY A 18 16.41 3.25 0.25
C GLY A 18 15.92 3.75 -1.12
N MET A 19 14.62 3.60 -1.40
CA MET A 19 14.01 4.14 -2.62
C MET A 19 14.00 5.67 -2.61
N ILE A 20 13.70 6.29 -1.45
CA ILE A 20 13.73 7.75 -1.27
C ILE A 20 15.13 8.30 -1.46
N GLN A 21 16.15 7.68 -0.85
CA GLN A 21 17.54 8.11 -1.01
C GLN A 21 18.01 8.08 -2.47
N LYS A 22 17.51 7.12 -3.26
CA LYS A 22 17.82 7.00 -4.69
C LYS A 22 16.90 7.81 -5.59
N ASP A 23 15.83 8.39 -5.04
CA ASP A 23 14.67 8.92 -5.78
C ASP A 23 14.31 8.04 -6.97
N HIS A 24 14.11 6.74 -6.73
CA HIS A 24 13.72 5.80 -7.77
C HIS A 24 13.16 4.51 -7.17
N GLY A 25 11.98 4.11 -7.62
CA GLY A 25 11.35 2.88 -7.17
C GLY A 25 9.96 2.71 -7.75
N HIS A 26 9.39 1.52 -7.57
CA HIS A 26 8.00 1.23 -7.92
C HIS A 26 7.42 0.30 -6.87
N ILE A 27 6.33 0.69 -6.22
CA ILE A 27 5.64 -0.08 -5.19
C ILE A 27 4.27 -0.47 -5.73
N ILE A 28 4.10 -1.71 -6.16
CA ILE A 28 2.82 -2.21 -6.67
C ILE A 28 2.08 -2.93 -5.54
N THR A 29 0.83 -2.56 -5.29
CA THR A 29 -0.03 -3.23 -4.31
C THR A 29 -1.16 -4.00 -5.01
N VAL A 30 -1.29 -5.30 -4.69
CA VAL A 30 -2.33 -6.14 -5.28
C VAL A 30 -3.59 -6.15 -4.39
N ALA A 31 -4.53 -5.29 -4.73
CA ALA A 31 -5.85 -5.21 -4.10
C ALA A 31 -6.84 -6.23 -4.70
N SER A 32 -8.15 -6.01 -4.52
CA SER A 32 -9.22 -6.85 -5.07
C SER A 32 -10.47 -6.01 -5.35
N LEU A 33 -11.41 -6.52 -6.16
CA LEU A 33 -12.75 -5.95 -6.27
C LEU A 33 -13.45 -5.88 -4.90
N ALA A 34 -13.14 -6.83 -4.02
CA ALA A 34 -13.59 -6.86 -2.63
C ALA A 34 -13.11 -5.67 -1.77
N SER A 35 -12.19 -4.84 -2.27
CA SER A 35 -11.80 -3.57 -1.64
C SER A 35 -12.88 -2.50 -1.71
N PHE A 36 -13.76 -2.57 -2.72
CA PHE A 36 -14.79 -1.56 -2.98
C PHE A 36 -16.19 -2.03 -2.56
N VAL A 37 -16.43 -3.35 -2.60
CA VAL A 37 -17.74 -3.93 -2.29
C VAL A 37 -17.55 -5.07 -1.29
N GLY A 38 -18.26 -4.99 -0.17
CA GLY A 38 -18.31 -6.06 0.82
C GLY A 38 -19.09 -7.25 0.27
N VAL A 39 -18.50 -8.44 0.36
CA VAL A 39 -19.14 -9.69 -0.06
C VAL A 39 -19.39 -10.56 1.16
N GLY A 40 -20.58 -11.14 1.25
CA GLY A 40 -20.94 -12.05 2.33
C GLY A 40 -19.98 -13.24 2.43
N GLN A 41 -19.78 -13.75 3.65
CA GLN A 41 -18.89 -14.89 3.97
C GLN A 41 -17.38 -14.66 3.77
N ILE A 42 -16.96 -13.51 3.25
CA ILE A 42 -15.53 -13.13 3.12
C ILE A 42 -15.24 -11.74 3.68
N THR A 43 -15.99 -11.33 4.70
CA THR A 43 -15.94 -9.96 5.26
C THR A 43 -14.55 -9.60 5.77
N ASP A 44 -13.86 -10.52 6.46
CA ASP A 44 -12.51 -10.34 6.96
C ASP A 44 -11.49 -10.16 5.82
N TYR A 45 -11.63 -10.93 4.73
CA TYR A 45 -10.84 -10.77 3.53
C TYR A 45 -11.13 -9.44 2.82
N SER A 46 -12.40 -9.07 2.63
CA SER A 46 -12.83 -7.77 2.07
C SER A 46 -12.23 -6.62 2.87
N CYS A 47 -12.29 -6.66 4.20
CA CYS A 47 -11.65 -5.67 5.06
C CYS A 47 -10.14 -5.60 4.83
N SER A 48 -9.46 -6.75 4.74
CA SER A 48 -8.01 -6.78 4.50
C SER A 48 -7.62 -6.15 3.16
N LYS A 49 -8.44 -6.34 2.11
CA LYS A 49 -8.21 -5.77 0.78
C LYS A 49 -8.61 -4.30 0.68
N ALA A 50 -9.64 -3.87 1.39
CA ALA A 50 -9.95 -2.45 1.55
C ALA A 50 -8.79 -1.72 2.25
N ALA A 51 -8.20 -2.33 3.29
CA ALA A 51 -7.03 -1.79 3.95
C ALA A 51 -5.81 -1.71 3.03
N ALA A 52 -5.56 -2.71 2.18
CA ALA A 52 -4.48 -2.68 1.19
C ALA A 52 -4.66 -1.53 0.16
N LEU A 53 -5.89 -1.27 -0.28
CA LEU A 53 -6.21 -0.14 -1.16
C LEU A 53 -5.93 1.20 -0.46
N ALA A 54 -6.49 1.41 0.72
CA ALA A 54 -6.30 2.64 1.48
C ALA A 54 -4.82 2.88 1.85
N PHE A 55 -4.09 1.82 2.18
CA PHE A 55 -2.65 1.88 2.39
C PHE A 55 -1.91 2.40 1.15
N HIS A 56 -2.22 1.87 -0.03
CA HIS A 56 -1.57 2.25 -1.28
C HIS A 56 -1.85 3.71 -1.64
N GLU A 57 -3.11 4.16 -1.49
CA GLU A 57 -3.49 5.55 -1.71
C GLU A 57 -2.78 6.49 -0.73
N GLY A 58 -2.77 6.15 0.57
CA GLY A 58 -2.09 6.92 1.61
C GLY A 58 -0.59 7.04 1.33
N LEU A 59 0.07 5.91 1.04
CA LEU A 59 1.49 5.87 0.72
C LEU A 59 1.84 6.74 -0.49
N THR A 60 1.00 6.73 -1.53
CA THR A 60 1.15 7.61 -2.70
C THR A 60 1.18 9.08 -2.28
N GLN A 61 0.28 9.49 -1.37
CA GLN A 61 0.25 10.87 -0.87
C GLN A 61 1.51 11.20 -0.06
N GLU A 62 1.96 10.30 0.81
CA GLU A 62 3.17 10.51 1.61
C GLU A 62 4.41 10.68 0.71
N ILE A 63 4.60 9.80 -0.28
CA ILE A 63 5.70 9.86 -1.24
C ILE A 63 5.70 11.19 -2.00
N ARG A 64 4.52 11.60 -2.48
CA ARG A 64 4.38 12.81 -3.28
C ARG A 64 4.56 14.09 -2.47
N HIS A 65 3.98 14.17 -1.28
CA HIS A 65 3.84 15.42 -0.55
C HIS A 65 4.81 15.58 0.61
N TRP A 66 5.16 14.49 1.31
CA TRP A 66 6.06 14.54 2.46
C TRP A 66 7.50 14.26 2.03
N TYR A 67 7.73 13.16 1.33
CA TYR A 67 9.08 12.78 0.87
C TYR A 67 9.50 13.50 -0.41
N ARG A 68 8.53 14.04 -1.17
CA ARG A 68 8.74 14.81 -2.42
C ARG A 68 9.55 14.05 -3.49
N SER A 69 9.51 12.72 -3.44
CA SER A 69 10.18 11.85 -4.41
C SER A 69 9.34 11.75 -5.68
N LYS A 70 9.86 12.24 -6.80
CA LYS A 70 9.09 12.34 -8.07
C LYS A 70 9.17 11.07 -8.91
N LYS A 71 10.17 10.23 -8.64
CA LYS A 71 10.51 9.05 -9.45
C LYS A 71 10.21 7.73 -8.73
N ILE A 72 9.62 7.79 -7.55
CA ILE A 72 9.01 6.63 -6.92
C ILE A 72 7.55 6.58 -7.37
N ARG A 73 7.18 5.47 -8.00
CA ARG A 73 5.82 5.21 -8.48
C ARG A 73 5.13 4.24 -7.54
N THR A 74 3.81 4.35 -7.52
CA THR A 74 2.86 3.52 -6.78
C THR A 74 1.80 3.08 -7.76
#